data_AF-A0A516KLH5-F1
#
_entry.id   AF-A0A516KLH5-F1
#
_cell.length_a   1.000
_cell.length_b   1.000
_cell.length_c   1.000
_cell.angle_alpha   90.00
_cell.angle_beta   90.00
_cell.angle_gamma   90.00
#
_symmetry.space_group_name_H-M   'P 1'
#
loop_
_entity.id
_entity.type
_entity.pdbx_description
1 polymer ?
#
loop_
_entity_poly.entity_id
_entity_poly.type
_entity_poly.pdbx_seq_one_letter_code
_entity_poly.pdbx_strand_id
1 'polypeptide(L)'
;MKLLQIRLLVTDFRKSVSFYKNQLELPISLYEEDMEYALFDTGETKIELLPLNTMAVGVGEKNRPVEAETQSSFLFQFKVEDVDKAYKHLCEKEITHVNEPHDRL
;
A
#
# COMPACT_ATOMS: atom_id res chain seq x y z
N MET A 1 -13.91 -14.05 -13.09
CA MET A 1 -13.03 -14.07 -11.91
C MET A 1 -13.00 -12.66 -11.33
N LYS A 2 -12.93 -12.49 -10.00
CA LYS A 2 -12.87 -11.17 -9.34
C LYS A 2 -11.59 -11.09 -8.48
N LEU A 3 -10.92 -9.94 -8.48
CA LEU A 3 -9.72 -9.72 -7.66
C LEU A 3 -10.13 -9.40 -6.23
N LEU A 4 -9.97 -10.37 -5.33
CA LEU A 4 -10.40 -10.23 -3.93
C LEU A 4 -9.49 -9.31 -3.12
N GLN A 5 -8.19 -9.57 -3.14
CA GLN A 5 -7.23 -8.83 -2.34
C GLN A 5 -5.83 -8.85 -2.94
N ILE A 6 -5.06 -7.80 -2.67
CA ILE A 6 -3.62 -7.72 -2.92
C ILE A 6 -2.91 -7.68 -1.57
N ARG A 7 -1.91 -8.54 -1.40
CA ARG A 7 -1.11 -8.62 -0.19
C ARG A 7 0.23 -7.92 -0.38
N LEU A 8 0.58 -7.05 0.54
CA LEU A 8 1.86 -6.36 0.60
C LEU A 8 2.67 -6.90 1.77
N LEU A 9 3.87 -7.37 1.44
CA LEU A 9 4.87 -7.75 2.41
C LEU A 9 5.68 -6.52 2.80
N VAL A 10 5.65 -6.17 4.08
CA VAL A 10 6.25 -4.93 4.60
C VAL A 10 7.37 -5.21 5.59
N THR A 11 8.37 -4.34 5.64
CA THR A 11 9.52 -4.48 6.55
C THR A 11 9.25 -3.91 7.94
N ASP A 12 8.42 -2.87 8.03
CA ASP A 12 7.97 -2.25 9.29
C ASP A 12 6.45 -2.15 9.27
N PHE A 13 5.79 -3.10 9.93
CA PHE A 13 4.33 -3.22 9.90
C PHE A 13 3.64 -1.95 10.43
N ARG A 14 4.04 -1.45 11.60
CA ARG A 14 3.40 -0.29 12.23
C ARG A 14 3.56 0.96 11.40
N LYS A 15 4.76 1.21 10.87
CA LYS A 15 5.02 2.37 10.02
C LYS A 15 4.22 2.29 8.71
N SER A 16 4.14 1.10 8.11
CA SER A 16 3.32 0.88 6.91
C SER A 16 1.83 1.09 7.18
N VAL A 17 1.27 0.53 8.27
CA VAL A 17 -0.14 0.77 8.64
C VAL A 17 -0.41 2.26 8.82
N SER A 18 0.46 2.97 9.55
CA SER A 18 0.33 4.43 9.74
C SER A 18 0.33 5.19 8.41
N PHE A 19 1.19 4.81 7.47
CA PHE A 19 1.20 5.41 6.13
C PHE A 19 -0.13 5.20 5.40
N TYR A 20 -0.58 3.96 5.23
CA TYR A 20 -1.81 3.68 4.48
C TYR A 20 -3.06 4.24 5.16
N LYS A 21 -3.10 4.25 6.50
CA LYS A 21 -4.24 4.75 7.28
C LYS A 21 -4.28 6.26 7.43
N ASN A 22 -3.17 6.91 7.77
CA ASN A 22 -3.16 8.31 8.17
C ASN A 22 -2.77 9.24 7.00
N GLN A 23 -1.79 8.80 6.20
CA GLN A 23 -1.30 9.58 5.06
C GLN A 23 -2.26 9.42 3.88
N LEU A 24 -2.52 8.17 3.47
CA LEU A 24 -3.41 7.86 2.35
C LEU A 24 -4.90 7.75 2.73
N GLU A 25 -5.23 7.77 4.02
CA GLU A 25 -6.63 7.71 4.50
C GLU A 25 -7.43 6.52 3.96
N LEU A 26 -6.75 5.39 3.71
CA LEU A 26 -7.45 4.19 3.30
C LEU A 26 -8.30 3.66 4.48
N PRO A 27 -9.58 3.37 4.25
CA PRO A 27 -10.44 2.77 5.28
C PRO A 27 -9.86 1.44 5.76
N ILE A 28 -9.70 1.27 7.07
CA ILE A 28 -9.24 0.02 7.66
C ILE A 28 -10.46 -0.84 8.04
N SER A 29 -10.54 -2.07 7.52
CA SER A 29 -11.60 -3.02 7.87
C SER A 29 -11.25 -3.85 9.12
N LEU A 30 -9.97 -4.23 9.24
CA LEU A 30 -9.48 -5.08 10.33
C LEU A 30 -8.04 -4.68 10.67
N TYR A 31 -7.74 -4.63 11.97
CA TYR A 31 -6.42 -4.34 12.49
C TYR A 31 -6.19 -5.21 13.72
N GLU A 32 -5.22 -6.12 13.64
CA GLU A 32 -4.83 -7.04 14.70
C GLU A 32 -3.34 -6.84 14.94
N GLU A 33 -3.01 -6.00 15.93
CA GLU A 33 -1.63 -5.59 16.18
C GLU A 33 -0.74 -6.74 16.62
N ASP A 34 -1.24 -7.62 17.50
CA ASP A 34 -0.48 -8.76 18.02
C ASP A 34 -0.11 -9.77 16.93
N MET A 35 -0.89 -9.80 15.84
CA MET A 35 -0.64 -10.65 14.68
C MET A 35 0.08 -9.94 13.54
N GLU A 36 0.40 -8.65 13.72
CA GLU A 36 0.91 -7.75 12.68
C GLU A 36 0.08 -7.86 11.39
N TYR A 37 -1.24 -7.77 11.54
CA TYR A 37 -2.19 -7.92 10.44
C TYR A 37 -3.05 -6.68 10.27
N ALA A 38 -3.12 -6.16 9.05
CA ALA A 38 -4.04 -5.09 8.69
C ALA A 38 -4.70 -5.35 7.35
N LEU A 39 -5.99 -5.04 7.26
CA LEU A 39 -6.80 -5.15 6.05
C LEU A 39 -7.49 -3.82 5.77
N PHE A 40 -7.20 -3.26 4.61
CA PHE A 40 -7.79 -2.03 4.11
C PHE A 40 -8.89 -2.32 3.09
N ASP A 41 -9.99 -1.58 3.21
CA ASP A 41 -11.08 -1.58 2.27
C ASP A 41 -10.84 -0.51 1.20
N THR A 42 -10.72 -0.92 -0.06
CA THR A 42 -10.64 0.03 -1.19
C THR A 42 -11.86 -0.12 -2.12
N GLY A 43 -12.95 -0.70 -1.60
CA GLY A 43 -14.18 -1.00 -2.34
C GLY A 43 -14.20 -2.44 -2.81
N GLU A 44 -13.89 -2.68 -4.08
CA GLU A 44 -14.01 -4.02 -4.66
C GLU A 44 -12.84 -4.96 -4.31
N THR A 45 -11.62 -4.41 -4.22
CA THR A 45 -10.41 -5.14 -3.88
C THR A 45 -9.88 -4.66 -2.53
N LYS A 46 -9.40 -5.58 -1.71
CA LYS A 46 -8.79 -5.23 -0.41
C LYS A 46 -7.28 -5.15 -0.51
N ILE A 47 -6.66 -4.35 0.35
CA ILE A 47 -5.20 -4.34 0.53
C ILE A 47 -4.89 -4.93 1.90
N GLU A 48 -4.08 -5.99 1.91
CA GLU A 48 -3.66 -6.68 3.12
C GLU A 48 -2.17 -6.39 3.39
N LEU A 49 -1.82 -6.03 4.62
CA LEU A 49 -0.43 -5.87 5.04
C LEU A 49 -0.02 -7.02 5.97
N LEU A 50 1.14 -7.59 5.70
CA LEU A 50 1.79 -8.59 6.54
C LEU A 50 3.30 -8.34 6.59
N PRO A 51 4.00 -8.69 7.69
CA PRO A 51 5.45 -8.61 7.73
C PRO A 51 6.08 -9.52 6.68
N LEU A 52 7.16 -9.04 6.06
CA LEU A 52 7.93 -9.78 5.06
C LEU A 52 8.36 -11.17 5.54
N ASN A 53 8.77 -11.26 6.81
CA ASN A 53 9.25 -12.49 7.43
C ASN A 53 8.14 -13.52 7.67
N THR A 54 6.89 -13.08 7.80
CA THR A 54 5.74 -13.94 8.10
C THR A 54 5.35 -14.81 6.89
N MET A 55 5.74 -14.42 5.67
CA MET A 55 5.20 -15.02 4.45
C MET A 55 6.22 -15.32 3.33
N ALA A 56 7.53 -15.16 3.58
CA ALA A 56 8.56 -15.67 2.68
C ALA A 56 8.47 -17.20 2.47
N VAL A 57 7.81 -17.92 3.38
CA VAL A 57 7.58 -19.37 3.30
C VAL A 57 6.37 -19.73 2.42
N GLY A 58 5.30 -18.94 2.47
CA GLY A 58 4.03 -19.22 1.78
C GLY A 58 3.99 -18.78 0.32
N VAL A 59 4.85 -17.83 -0.07
CA VAL A 59 4.96 -17.29 -1.45
C VAL A 59 6.21 -17.82 -2.18
N GLY A 60 7.03 -18.63 -1.50
CA GLY A 60 8.23 -19.26 -2.08
C GLY A 60 9.45 -18.36 -2.23
N GLU A 61 9.49 -17.22 -1.51
CA GLU A 61 10.54 -16.20 -1.64
C GLU A 61 11.58 -16.21 -0.50
N LYS A 62 11.62 -17.28 0.32
CA LYS A 62 12.50 -17.47 1.49
C LYS A 62 13.99 -17.12 1.33
N ASN A 63 14.50 -17.06 0.11
CA ASN A 63 15.93 -16.92 -0.20
C ASN A 63 16.27 -15.75 -1.16
N ARG A 64 15.35 -14.81 -1.40
CA ARG A 64 15.69 -13.63 -2.22
C ARG A 64 16.37 -12.57 -1.34
N PRO A 65 17.51 -12.00 -1.77
CA PRO A 65 18.10 -10.85 -1.08
C PRO A 65 17.06 -9.74 -0.96
N VAL A 66 17.02 -9.07 0.19
CA VAL A 66 16.17 -7.88 0.45
C VAL A 66 16.61 -6.68 -0.43
N GLU A 67 17.72 -6.82 -1.14
CA GLU A 67 18.40 -5.76 -1.87
C GLU A 67 18.50 -6.13 -3.35
N ALA A 68 17.51 -5.74 -4.12
CA ALA A 68 17.72 -5.33 -5.49
C ALA A 68 16.96 -4.02 -5.65
N GLU A 69 17.64 -2.95 -6.04
CA GLU A 69 17.00 -1.74 -6.55
C GLU A 69 16.26 -2.12 -7.85
N THR A 70 15.10 -2.75 -7.72
CA THR A 70 14.25 -3.08 -8.84
C THR A 70 13.33 -1.90 -9.10
N GLN A 71 13.23 -1.48 -10.37
CA GLN A 71 12.12 -0.65 -10.83
C GLN A 71 10.80 -1.23 -10.26
N SER A 72 9.93 -0.37 -9.73
CA SER A 72 8.65 -0.79 -9.14
C SER A 72 7.92 -1.72 -10.10
N SER A 73 7.75 -2.98 -9.70
CA SER A 73 7.19 -4.03 -10.56
C SER A 73 5.65 -3.96 -10.67
N PHE A 74 5.01 -3.10 -9.88
CA PHE A 74 3.57 -2.92 -9.85
C PHE A 74 3.17 -1.50 -9.37
N LEU A 75 1.93 -1.12 -9.62
CA LEU A 75 1.34 0.17 -9.24
C LEU A 75 -0.04 -0.05 -8.62
N PHE A 76 -0.32 0.62 -7.51
CA PHE A 76 -1.70 0.84 -7.06
C PHE A 76 -2.24 2.11 -7.70
N GLN A 77 -3.31 1.97 -8.47
CA GLN A 77 -3.99 3.10 -9.08
C GLN A 77 -5.35 3.30 -8.41
N PHE A 78 -5.49 4.44 -7.74
CA PHE A 78 -6.74 4.85 -7.10
C PHE A 78 -7.44 5.87 -7.96
N LYS A 79 -8.73 5.66 -8.24
CA LYS A 79 -9.57 6.67 -8.88
C LYS A 79 -10.01 7.66 -7.81
N VAL A 80 -9.81 8.94 -8.09
CA VAL A 80 -10.33 10.06 -7.30
C VAL A 80 -11.28 10.88 -8.15
N GLU A 81 -12.15 11.65 -7.50
CA GLU A 81 -13.09 12.54 -8.21
C GLU A 81 -12.37 13.71 -8.88
N ASP A 82 -11.35 14.25 -8.21
CA ASP A 82 -10.59 15.43 -8.62
C ASP A 82 -9.12 15.25 -8.22
N VAL A 83 -8.25 15.15 -9.23
CA VAL A 83 -6.82 14.88 -9.02
C VAL A 83 -6.13 16.08 -8.37
N ASP A 84 -6.50 17.30 -8.72
CA ASP A 84 -5.87 18.52 -8.19
C ASP A 84 -6.20 18.69 -6.70
N LYS A 85 -7.47 18.46 -6.33
CA LYS A 85 -7.89 18.49 -4.91
C LYS A 85 -7.19 17.39 -4.11
N ALA A 86 -7.15 16.16 -4.63
CA ALA A 86 -6.48 15.06 -3.97
C ALA A 86 -4.98 15.34 -3.80
N TYR A 87 -4.32 15.87 -4.83
CA TYR A 87 -2.91 16.23 -4.79
C TYR A 87 -2.62 17.28 -3.72
N LYS A 88 -3.39 18.38 -3.69
CA LYS A 88 -3.23 19.43 -2.67
C LYS A 88 -3.35 18.89 -1.25
N HIS A 89 -4.35 18.04 -0.99
CA HIS A 89 -4.55 17.40 0.31
C HIS A 89 -3.35 16.52 0.72
N LEU A 90 -2.76 15.80 -0.24
CA LEU A 90 -1.57 14.99 0.01
C LEU A 90 -0.32 15.84 0.27
N CYS A 91 -0.18 17.01 -0.38
CA CYS A 91 0.91 17.95 -0.12
C CYS A 91 0.90 18.48 1.33
N GLU A 92 -0.29 18.68 1.91
CA GLU A 92 -0.46 19.12 3.31
C GLU A 92 0.01 18.07 4.33
N LYS A 93 0.25 16.82 3.89
CA LYS A 93 0.60 15.67 4.73
C LYS A 93 2.07 15.26 4.67
N GLU A 94 2.94 16.08 4.10
CA GLU A 94 4.38 15.76 3.98
C GLU A 94 4.66 14.44 3.23
N ILE A 95 3.80 14.07 2.28
CA ILE A 95 4.00 12.88 1.44
C ILE A 95 5.01 13.21 0.34
N THR A 96 5.98 12.32 0.12
CA THR A 96 6.95 12.48 -0.99
C THR A 96 6.27 12.21 -2.33
N HIS A 97 6.26 13.22 -3.20
CA HIS A 97 5.71 13.12 -4.55
C HIS A 97 6.81 12.75 -5.55
N VAL A 98 6.57 11.70 -6.34
CA VAL A 98 7.49 11.28 -7.42
C VAL A 98 7.21 12.03 -8.72
N ASN A 99 5.95 12.37 -8.99
CA ASN A 99 5.51 13.14 -10.16
C ASN A 99 4.33 14.06 -9.78
N GLU A 100 4.24 15.21 -10.44
CA GLU A 100 3.13 16.15 -10.32
C GLU A 100 1.94 15.73 -11.21
N PRO A 101 0.69 16.14 -10.87
CA PRO A 101 -0.47 15.95 -11.74
C PRO A 101 -0.23 16.54 -13.12
N HIS A 102 -0.61 15.78 -14.15
CA HIS A 102 -0.53 16.21 -15.54
C HIS A 102 -1.62 15.53 -16.35
N ASP A 103 -2.19 16.27 -17.30
CA ASP A 103 -3.13 15.71 -18.25
C ASP A 103 -2.40 14.72 -19.17
N ARG A 104 -3.01 13.54 -19.33
CA ARG A 104 -2.55 12.56 -20.31
C ARG A 104 -3.26 12.83 -21.63
N LEU A 105 -2.48 12.96 -22.70
CA LEU A 105 -2.97 13.05 -24.09
C LEU A 105 -3.68 11.76 -24.51
#